data_AF-A0A5P1FT49-F1
#
_entry.id   AF-A0A5P1FT49-F1
#
_cell.length_a   1.000
_cell.length_b   1.000
_cell.length_c   1.000
_cell.angle_alpha   90.00
_cell.angle_beta   90.00
_cell.angle_gamma   90.00
#
_symmetry.space_group_name_H-M   'P 1'
#
loop_
_entity.id
_entity.type
_entity.pdbx_description
1 polymer ?
#
loop_
_entity_poly.entity_id
_entity_poly.type
_entity_poly.pdbx_seq_one_letter_code
_entity_poly.pdbx_strand_id
1 'polypeptide(L)'
;MALFTLTPLFTHQNPNPNPQIRAKNPKFRSIRASVRANSGDSPPDSTRLVTFLGKGGSGKTTAAVLAAKYYAKEGLRTCLVIHSQDPTAEQLIGCKIGASPRMYSDNFSAVRLETSKMLLEPLERVKKVDARLNLTQGILEGVVGEELGVLPGMDSILSALALEKLVSFLPSERYSTKREFDIVVYDGISTEDTLRLIGATERAKWYLKYIRSMAEKTDIGRVTSPSLLKLAYESARSNYGSSDGKTSTDIWSDIEQILEKASVSFGDSSKIGCYLVIDPSRPVSLISALRYWGCAIQAGTQICGAFGFASQSSMAKEEVAEKISPLDYALVPYFTADSSMDWDAILNSLSLDAKQMFRSANNPNQASVKFDSTKKSVTLFMPGFDKSEVKLYQYRGGSELLVEAGDQRRIIRLPAGMQGKVGGAKFIDRNLVVTLR
;
A
#
# COMPACT_ATOMS: atom_id res chain seq x y z
N MET A 1 36.46 -32.59 19.94
CA MET A 1 37.68 -32.86 19.16
C MET A 1 37.50 -34.23 18.52
N ALA A 2 37.03 -34.27 17.29
CA ALA A 2 36.95 -35.47 16.46
C ALA A 2 36.99 -35.00 15.00
N LEU A 3 38.14 -35.19 14.36
CA LEU A 3 38.33 -35.08 12.92
C LEU A 3 37.68 -36.30 12.25
N PHE A 4 37.09 -36.13 11.07
CA PHE A 4 37.44 -36.97 9.92
C PHE A 4 37.20 -36.20 8.62
N THR A 5 38.22 -36.31 7.78
CA THR A 5 38.46 -35.72 6.46
C THR A 5 37.68 -36.42 5.36
N LEU A 6 37.18 -35.67 4.37
CA LEU A 6 36.82 -36.21 3.06
C LEU A 6 37.42 -35.33 1.96
N THR A 7 38.37 -35.90 1.21
CA THR A 7 38.85 -35.41 -0.08
C THR A 7 37.90 -35.85 -1.20
N PRO A 8 37.79 -35.08 -2.31
CA PRO A 8 36.82 -35.28 -3.37
C PRO A 8 37.43 -36.06 -4.55
N LEU A 9 36.64 -36.88 -5.23
CA LEU A 9 36.93 -37.38 -6.58
C LEU A 9 35.63 -37.93 -7.18
N PHE A 10 34.98 -37.17 -8.07
CA PHE A 10 34.29 -37.73 -9.23
C PHE A 10 34.23 -36.66 -10.32
N THR A 11 35.11 -36.83 -11.30
CA THR A 11 35.09 -36.22 -12.61
C THR A 11 33.91 -36.78 -13.41
N HIS A 12 33.05 -35.92 -13.95
CA HIS A 12 32.23 -36.31 -15.09
C HIS A 12 32.20 -35.20 -16.13
N GLN A 13 32.47 -35.66 -17.35
CA GLN A 13 32.74 -34.91 -18.56
C GLN A 13 31.50 -34.17 -19.07
N ASN A 14 31.77 -33.00 -19.63
CA ASN A 14 30.92 -32.28 -20.57
C ASN A 14 30.71 -33.12 -21.85
N PRO A 15 29.48 -33.21 -22.36
CA PRO A 15 29.28 -33.17 -23.79
C PRO A 15 28.15 -32.20 -24.15
N ASN A 16 28.54 -31.09 -24.77
CA ASN A 16 27.64 -30.21 -25.52
C ASN A 16 27.19 -30.96 -26.78
N PRO A 17 25.91 -30.88 -27.15
CA PRO A 17 25.61 -30.58 -28.55
C PRO A 17 24.59 -29.44 -28.66
N ASN A 18 25.01 -28.40 -29.39
CA ASN A 18 24.13 -27.40 -30.00
C ASN A 18 23.06 -28.09 -30.86
N PRO A 19 21.83 -27.56 -30.87
CA PRO A 19 21.23 -27.21 -32.15
C PRO A 19 20.68 -25.79 -32.14
N GLN A 20 21.16 -24.99 -33.10
CA GLN A 20 20.56 -23.73 -33.49
C GLN A 20 19.13 -23.98 -33.99
N ILE A 21 18.12 -23.50 -33.24
CA ILE A 21 16.75 -23.35 -33.76
C ILE A 21 16.44 -21.86 -33.84
N ARG A 22 16.53 -21.35 -35.07
CA ARG A 22 16.15 -20.00 -35.48
C ARG A 22 14.63 -19.89 -35.46
N ALA A 23 14.04 -19.49 -34.33
CA ALA A 23 12.62 -19.17 -34.24
C ALA A 23 12.35 -17.76 -34.81
N LYS A 24 11.59 -17.69 -35.90
CA LYS A 24 11.10 -16.46 -36.51
C LYS A 24 10.05 -15.82 -35.59
N ASN A 25 10.26 -14.57 -35.18
CA ASN A 25 9.25 -13.74 -34.51
C ASN A 25 8.06 -13.48 -35.47
N PRO A 26 6.81 -13.87 -35.15
CA PRO A 26 5.66 -13.33 -35.85
C PRO A 26 5.34 -11.96 -35.25
N LYS A 27 5.43 -10.91 -36.08
CA LYS A 27 4.87 -9.60 -35.76
C LYS A 27 3.35 -9.72 -35.72
N PHE A 28 2.76 -9.89 -34.55
CA PHE A 28 1.30 -9.81 -34.40
C PHE A 28 0.86 -8.34 -34.42
N ARG A 29 0.21 -7.95 -35.52
CA ARG A 29 -0.59 -6.73 -35.61
C ARG A 29 -1.79 -6.89 -34.67
N SER A 30 -1.82 -6.09 -33.61
CA SER A 30 -3.02 -5.87 -32.79
C SER A 30 -4.13 -5.29 -33.67
N ILE A 31 -5.18 -6.06 -33.90
CA ILE A 31 -6.44 -5.58 -34.45
C ILE A 31 -7.20 -4.97 -33.27
N ARG A 32 -7.30 -3.64 -33.24
CA ARG A 32 -8.17 -2.91 -32.32
C ARG A 32 -9.63 -3.22 -32.69
N ALA A 33 -10.29 -4.06 -31.89
CA ALA A 33 -11.74 -4.08 -31.82
C ALA A 33 -12.16 -3.09 -30.71
N SER A 34 -12.69 -1.94 -31.10
CA SER A 34 -13.26 -0.97 -30.18
C SER A 34 -14.63 -1.46 -29.71
N VAL A 35 -14.70 -2.05 -28.51
CA VAL A 35 -15.96 -2.25 -27.80
C VAL A 35 -16.16 -1.05 -26.88
N ARG A 36 -17.10 -0.17 -27.27
CA ARG A 36 -17.60 0.94 -26.44
C ARG A 36 -18.37 0.35 -25.26
N ALA A 37 -17.84 0.47 -24.05
CA ALA A 37 -18.64 0.40 -22.84
C ALA A 37 -19.31 1.77 -22.61
N ASN A 38 -20.64 1.78 -22.58
CA ASN A 38 -21.44 2.95 -22.22
C ASN A 38 -21.41 3.15 -20.70
N SER A 39 -20.50 3.98 -20.23
CA SER A 39 -20.63 4.84 -19.05
C SER A 39 -19.58 5.94 -19.21
N GLY A 40 -20.03 7.20 -19.30
CA GLY A 40 -19.23 8.36 -19.71
C GLY A 40 -18.16 8.84 -18.74
N ASP A 41 -17.43 7.96 -18.08
CA ASP A 41 -16.21 8.30 -17.38
C ASP A 41 -15.03 7.85 -18.24
N SER A 42 -14.28 8.81 -18.76
CA SER A 42 -12.90 8.61 -19.21
C SER A 42 -12.13 7.79 -18.17
N PRO A 43 -11.23 6.87 -18.56
CA PRO A 43 -10.41 6.14 -17.59
C PRO A 43 -9.75 7.18 -16.68
N PRO A 44 -9.82 7.02 -15.34
CA PRO A 44 -9.32 8.04 -14.42
C PRO A 44 -7.85 8.32 -14.74
N ASP A 45 -7.43 9.58 -14.72
CA ASP A 45 -6.07 9.99 -15.14
C ASP A 45 -4.93 9.37 -14.28
N SER A 46 -5.27 8.62 -13.22
CA SER A 46 -4.34 7.97 -12.30
C SER A 46 -4.61 6.48 -12.09
N THR A 47 -3.54 5.70 -11.92
CA THR A 47 -3.59 4.30 -11.48
C THR A 47 -4.22 4.19 -10.08
N ARG A 48 -5.10 3.20 -9.89
CA ARG A 48 -5.73 2.95 -8.59
C ARG A 48 -5.04 1.79 -7.87
N LEU A 49 -4.69 1.98 -6.60
CA LEU A 49 -4.22 0.92 -5.71
C LEU A 49 -5.42 0.27 -4.98
N VAL A 50 -5.49 -1.05 -4.95
CA VAL A 50 -6.51 -1.80 -4.21
C VAL A 50 -5.83 -2.75 -3.23
N THR A 51 -6.27 -2.79 -1.98
CA THR A 51 -5.73 -3.70 -0.97
C THR A 51 -6.81 -4.22 -0.02
N PHE A 52 -6.46 -5.27 0.73
CA PHE A 52 -7.38 -6.04 1.55
C PHE A 52 -6.85 -6.17 2.98
N LEU A 53 -7.66 -5.84 3.98
CA LEU A 53 -7.32 -5.91 5.39
C LEU A 53 -8.16 -6.99 6.07
N GLY A 54 -7.53 -7.79 6.92
CA GLY A 54 -8.22 -8.90 7.56
C GLY A 54 -7.28 -9.79 8.38
N LYS A 55 -7.87 -10.61 9.25
CA LYS A 55 -7.11 -11.52 10.10
C LYS A 55 -6.31 -12.53 9.24
N GLY A 56 -5.23 -13.09 9.79
CA GLY A 56 -4.56 -14.25 9.19
C GLY A 56 -5.57 -15.36 8.90
N GLY A 57 -5.59 -15.86 7.65
CA GLY A 57 -6.52 -16.90 7.22
C GLY A 57 -7.96 -16.46 6.97
N SER A 58 -8.28 -15.15 6.88
CA SER A 58 -9.61 -14.67 6.47
C SER A 58 -9.85 -14.68 4.96
N GLY A 59 -8.81 -14.92 4.15
CA GLY A 59 -8.89 -14.96 2.67
C GLY A 59 -8.37 -13.71 1.95
N LYS A 60 -7.47 -12.92 2.55
CA LYS A 60 -6.90 -11.69 1.92
C LYS A 60 -6.28 -11.95 0.55
N THR A 61 -5.37 -12.92 0.45
CA THR A 61 -4.72 -13.31 -0.81
C THR A 61 -5.75 -13.78 -1.84
N THR A 62 -6.74 -14.56 -1.41
CA THR A 62 -7.86 -15.00 -2.24
C THR A 62 -8.67 -13.81 -2.78
N ALA A 63 -8.98 -12.83 -1.93
CA ALA A 63 -9.65 -11.60 -2.32
C ALA A 63 -8.81 -10.77 -3.30
N ALA A 64 -7.50 -10.67 -3.09
CA ALA A 64 -6.59 -9.97 -3.98
C ALA A 64 -6.53 -10.61 -5.38
N VAL A 65 -6.38 -11.94 -5.46
CA VAL A 65 -6.38 -12.65 -6.74
C VAL A 65 -7.75 -12.51 -7.44
N LEU A 66 -8.85 -12.70 -6.70
CA LEU A 66 -10.20 -12.56 -7.24
C LEU A 66 -10.44 -11.15 -7.81
N ALA A 67 -10.08 -10.11 -7.06
CA ALA A 67 -10.21 -8.74 -7.51
C ALA A 67 -9.35 -8.47 -8.75
N ALA A 68 -8.10 -8.95 -8.77
CA ALA A 68 -7.23 -8.74 -9.91
C ALA A 68 -7.75 -9.46 -11.18
N LYS A 69 -8.29 -10.67 -11.04
CA LYS A 69 -8.95 -11.40 -12.12
C LYS A 69 -10.22 -10.70 -12.60
N TYR A 70 -11.02 -10.18 -11.67
CA TYR A 70 -12.23 -9.40 -11.99
C TYR A 70 -11.88 -8.15 -12.80
N TYR A 71 -10.94 -7.32 -12.34
CA TYR A 71 -10.55 -6.10 -13.06
C TYR A 71 -9.97 -6.38 -14.45
N ALA A 72 -9.15 -7.43 -14.60
CA ALA A 72 -8.63 -7.84 -15.90
C ALA A 72 -9.76 -8.29 -16.86
N LYS A 73 -10.77 -9.02 -16.36
CA LYS A 73 -11.95 -9.44 -17.12
C LYS A 73 -12.81 -8.25 -17.57
N GLU A 74 -12.89 -7.21 -16.75
CA GLU A 74 -13.56 -5.93 -17.10
C GLU A 74 -12.73 -5.07 -18.08
N GLY A 75 -11.57 -5.55 -18.52
CA GLY A 75 -10.75 -4.89 -19.54
C GLY A 75 -9.71 -3.89 -19.00
N LEU A 76 -9.54 -3.81 -17.67
CA LEU A 76 -8.59 -2.90 -17.03
C LEU A 76 -7.21 -3.55 -16.94
N ARG A 77 -6.15 -2.84 -17.35
CA ARG A 77 -4.77 -3.32 -17.24
C ARG A 77 -4.41 -3.46 -15.77
N THR A 78 -4.32 -4.68 -15.28
CA THR A 78 -4.26 -4.97 -13.85
C THR A 78 -2.94 -5.62 -13.49
N CYS A 79 -2.29 -5.14 -12.44
CA CYS A 79 -1.11 -5.78 -11.86
C CYS A 79 -1.41 -6.28 -10.44
N LEU A 80 -1.28 -7.58 -10.22
CA LEU A 80 -1.29 -8.18 -8.89
C LEU A 80 0.12 -8.15 -8.29
N VAL A 81 0.28 -7.47 -7.17
CA VAL A 81 1.53 -7.32 -6.43
C VAL A 81 1.44 -8.14 -5.15
N ILE A 82 2.22 -9.20 -5.06
CA ILE A 82 2.28 -10.10 -3.90
C ILE A 82 3.55 -9.82 -3.12
N HIS A 83 3.46 -9.61 -1.81
CA HIS A 83 4.64 -9.41 -0.97
C HIS A 83 4.91 -10.58 0.00
N SER A 84 3.89 -11.37 0.34
CA SER A 84 4.12 -12.61 1.07
C SER A 84 4.98 -13.57 0.24
N GLN A 85 5.68 -14.48 0.90
CA GLN A 85 6.53 -15.49 0.24
C GLN A 85 5.87 -16.88 0.19
N ASP A 86 4.63 -16.99 0.66
CA ASP A 86 3.88 -18.24 0.62
C ASP A 86 3.34 -18.52 -0.81
N PRO A 87 3.04 -19.79 -1.15
CA PRO A 87 2.65 -20.19 -2.49
C PRO A 87 1.17 -19.95 -2.80
N THR A 88 0.35 -19.41 -1.88
CA THR A 88 -1.12 -19.35 -2.04
C THR A 88 -1.52 -18.65 -3.34
N ALA A 89 -0.94 -17.48 -3.65
CA ALA A 89 -1.26 -16.75 -4.87
C ALA A 89 -0.93 -17.56 -6.14
N GLU A 90 0.17 -18.33 -6.15
CA GLU A 90 0.58 -19.16 -7.28
C GLU A 90 -0.34 -20.36 -7.46
N GLN A 91 -0.79 -20.97 -6.36
CA GLN A 91 -1.78 -22.04 -6.38
C GLN A 91 -3.11 -21.55 -6.95
N LEU A 92 -3.56 -20.34 -6.59
CA LEU A 92 -4.80 -19.75 -7.10
C LEU A 92 -4.72 -19.38 -8.59
N ILE A 93 -3.58 -18.88 -9.05
CA ILE A 93 -3.42 -18.46 -10.45
C ILE A 93 -3.02 -19.64 -11.35
N GLY A 94 -2.44 -20.70 -10.79
CA GLY A 94 -1.93 -21.86 -11.53
C GLY A 94 -0.58 -21.62 -12.19
N CYS A 95 0.18 -20.60 -11.77
CA CYS A 95 1.50 -20.28 -12.35
C CYS A 95 2.45 -19.66 -11.32
N LYS A 96 3.76 -19.85 -11.52
CA LYS A 96 4.80 -19.21 -10.70
C LYS A 96 4.89 -17.71 -10.97
N ILE A 97 5.03 -16.91 -9.91
CA ILE A 97 5.15 -15.46 -10.01
C ILE A 97 6.61 -15.05 -9.83
N GLY A 98 7.15 -14.29 -10.79
CA GLY A 98 8.52 -13.78 -10.75
C GLY A 98 8.68 -12.43 -10.04
N ALA A 99 9.93 -12.01 -9.84
CA ALA A 99 10.31 -10.74 -9.20
C ALA A 99 10.13 -9.49 -10.09
N SER A 100 9.74 -9.67 -11.36
CA SER A 100 9.43 -8.59 -12.29
C SER A 100 8.00 -8.72 -12.82
N PRO A 101 7.30 -7.59 -13.09
CA PRO A 101 5.96 -7.62 -13.67
C PRO A 101 5.95 -8.41 -14.97
N ARG A 102 5.13 -9.46 -15.00
CA ARG A 102 4.93 -10.30 -16.18
C ARG A 102 3.45 -10.44 -16.46
N MET A 103 3.08 -10.37 -17.74
CA MET A 103 1.72 -10.63 -18.21
C MET A 103 1.46 -12.14 -18.25
N TYR A 104 0.37 -12.60 -17.63
CA TYR A 104 -0.04 -14.02 -17.58
C TYR A 104 -1.29 -14.30 -18.41
N SER A 105 -2.18 -13.31 -18.54
CA SER A 105 -3.33 -13.34 -19.45
C SER A 105 -3.66 -11.92 -19.89
N ASP A 106 -4.64 -11.77 -20.80
CA ASP A 106 -5.08 -10.45 -21.27
C ASP A 106 -5.42 -9.53 -20.07
N ASN A 107 -4.82 -8.34 -20.08
CA ASN A 107 -4.96 -7.32 -19.03
C ASN A 107 -4.56 -7.76 -17.61
N PHE A 108 -3.91 -8.91 -17.43
CA PHE A 108 -3.51 -9.43 -16.12
C PHE A 108 -2.01 -9.69 -16.06
N SER A 109 -1.34 -8.88 -15.25
CA SER A 109 0.05 -9.04 -14.87
C SER A 109 0.16 -9.38 -13.39
N ALA A 110 1.25 -10.03 -13.00
CA ALA A 110 1.59 -10.23 -11.59
C ALA A 110 3.09 -10.09 -11.35
N VAL A 111 3.44 -9.69 -10.12
CA VAL A 111 4.80 -9.57 -9.63
C VAL A 111 4.86 -9.97 -8.16
N ARG A 112 5.95 -10.63 -7.77
CA ARG A 112 6.27 -10.92 -6.38
C ARG A 112 7.36 -9.96 -5.91
N LEU A 113 7.07 -9.23 -4.84
CA LEU A 113 8.04 -8.40 -4.15
C LEU A 113 8.92 -9.30 -3.28
N GLU A 114 10.22 -9.22 -3.50
CA GLU A 114 11.24 -9.90 -2.71
C GLU A 114 12.16 -8.85 -2.11
N THR A 115 12.06 -8.62 -0.80
CA THR A 115 12.77 -7.52 -0.11
C THR A 115 14.29 -7.56 -0.34
N SER A 116 14.88 -8.75 -0.38
CA SER A 116 16.31 -8.95 -0.66
C SER A 116 16.69 -8.44 -2.07
N LYS A 117 15.87 -8.71 -3.09
CA LYS A 117 16.11 -8.20 -4.45
C LYS A 117 15.79 -6.72 -4.56
N MET A 118 14.74 -6.26 -3.89
CA MET A 118 14.31 -4.87 -3.91
C MET A 118 15.32 -3.91 -3.25
N LEU A 119 16.18 -4.41 -2.36
CA LEU A 119 17.26 -3.64 -1.75
C LEU A 119 18.37 -3.26 -2.74
N LEU A 120 18.63 -4.12 -3.74
CA LEU A 120 19.78 -3.98 -4.62
C LEU A 120 19.75 -2.67 -5.41
N GLU A 121 18.61 -2.32 -6.00
CA GLU A 121 18.51 -1.10 -6.82
C GLU A 121 18.63 0.21 -6.01
N PRO A 122 17.93 0.40 -4.86
CA PRO A 122 18.17 1.54 -3.98
C PRO A 122 19.62 1.64 -3.48
N LEU A 123 20.23 0.51 -3.09
CA LEU A 123 21.63 0.50 -2.66
C LEU A 123 22.55 0.98 -3.79
N GLU A 124 22.38 0.45 -5.00
CA GLU A 124 23.16 0.83 -6.16
C GLU A 124 23.01 2.32 -6.50
N ARG A 125 21.81 2.89 -6.31
CA ARG A 125 21.59 4.35 -6.44
C ARG A 125 22.37 5.13 -5.39
N VAL A 126 22.34 4.71 -4.13
CA VAL A 126 23.12 5.36 -3.07
C VAL A 126 24.62 5.29 -3.37
N LYS A 127 25.13 4.14 -3.81
CA LYS A 127 26.54 3.96 -4.22
C LYS A 127 26.93 4.90 -5.35
N LYS A 128 26.10 5.02 -6.39
CA LYS A 128 26.35 5.92 -7.53
C LYS A 128 26.41 7.39 -7.13
N VAL A 129 25.50 7.83 -6.26
CA VAL A 129 25.49 9.21 -5.77
C VAL A 129 26.69 9.46 -4.84
N ASP A 130 27.03 8.50 -3.97
CA ASP A 130 28.22 8.60 -3.13
C ASP A 130 29.50 8.68 -3.95
N ALA A 131 29.67 7.87 -5.00
CA ALA A 131 30.84 7.94 -5.88
C ALA A 131 31.00 9.34 -6.54
N ARG A 132 29.89 10.03 -6.82
CA ARG A 132 29.91 11.40 -7.36
C ARG A 132 30.21 12.45 -6.29
N LEU A 133 29.64 12.31 -5.10
CA LEU A 133 29.76 13.29 -4.01
C LEU A 133 30.99 13.03 -3.11
N ASN A 134 31.60 11.85 -3.24
CA ASN A 134 32.69 11.31 -2.43
C ASN A 134 32.46 11.47 -0.91
N LEU A 135 31.26 11.16 -0.41
CA LEU A 135 30.92 11.38 1.01
C LEU A 135 31.54 10.34 1.92
N THR A 136 31.60 9.09 1.46
CA THR A 136 32.15 7.99 2.28
C THR A 136 33.57 7.59 1.92
N GLN A 137 34.26 8.39 1.09
CA GLN A 137 35.64 8.09 0.68
C GLN A 137 35.80 6.69 0.06
N GLY A 138 34.78 6.21 -0.67
CA GLY A 138 34.77 4.90 -1.32
C GLY A 138 34.30 3.72 -0.45
N ILE A 139 33.94 3.93 0.83
CA ILE A 139 33.48 2.84 1.71
C ILE A 139 32.22 2.17 1.15
N LEU A 140 31.26 2.95 0.63
CA LEU A 140 30.03 2.39 0.07
C LEU A 140 30.25 1.58 -1.22
N GLU A 141 31.33 1.83 -1.96
CA GLU A 141 31.65 1.10 -3.19
C GLU A 141 31.89 -0.39 -2.91
N GLY A 142 32.57 -0.68 -1.79
CA GLY A 142 32.89 -2.04 -1.34
C GLY A 142 31.70 -2.85 -0.81
N VAL A 143 30.53 -2.24 -0.61
CA VAL A 143 29.35 -2.96 -0.11
C VAL A 143 28.76 -3.83 -1.20
N VAL A 144 28.67 -5.14 -0.95
CA VAL A 144 28.02 -6.12 -1.82
C VAL A 144 26.57 -6.28 -1.37
N GLY A 145 25.61 -5.94 -2.24
CA GLY A 145 24.19 -5.90 -1.87
C GLY A 145 23.62 -7.27 -1.54
N GLU A 146 24.12 -8.31 -2.21
CA GLU A 146 23.73 -9.71 -2.03
C GLU A 146 24.15 -10.28 -0.67
N GLU A 147 25.12 -9.66 0.00
CA GLU A 147 25.55 -10.02 1.36
C GLU A 147 24.67 -9.38 2.46
N LEU A 148 23.85 -8.40 2.10
CA LEU A 148 23.03 -7.68 3.07
C LEU A 148 21.77 -8.46 3.43
N GLY A 149 21.63 -8.75 4.71
CA GLY A 149 20.38 -9.25 5.28
C GLY A 149 19.28 -8.18 5.29
N VAL A 150 18.03 -8.63 5.20
CA VAL A 150 16.86 -7.76 5.36
C VAL A 150 16.65 -7.46 6.84
N LEU A 151 16.71 -6.18 7.21
CA LEU A 151 16.41 -5.71 8.57
C LEU A 151 14.90 -5.49 8.77
N PRO A 152 14.40 -5.59 10.02
CA PRO A 152 13.01 -5.27 10.33
C PRO A 152 12.61 -3.87 9.82
N GLY A 153 11.49 -3.80 9.10
CA GLY A 153 10.94 -2.56 8.54
C GLY A 153 11.45 -2.19 7.13
N MET A 154 12.50 -2.85 6.63
CA MET A 154 12.99 -2.63 5.26
C MET A 154 11.98 -3.07 4.20
N ASP A 155 11.27 -4.15 4.46
CA ASP A 155 10.14 -4.64 3.67
C ASP A 155 9.06 -3.57 3.47
N SER A 156 8.64 -2.91 4.54
CA SER A 156 7.64 -1.83 4.49
C SER A 156 8.13 -0.63 3.67
N ILE A 157 9.38 -0.22 3.86
CA ILE A 157 9.97 0.92 3.14
C ILE A 157 10.15 0.60 1.65
N LEU A 158 10.73 -0.57 1.35
CA LEU A 158 11.01 -0.98 -0.03
C LEU A 158 9.71 -1.27 -0.79
N SER A 159 8.69 -1.83 -0.15
CA SER A 159 7.36 -1.99 -0.76
C SER A 159 6.68 -0.67 -1.07
N ALA A 160 6.85 0.35 -0.21
CA ALA A 160 6.38 1.72 -0.52
C ALA A 160 7.02 2.26 -1.81
N LEU A 161 8.34 2.07 -1.97
CA LEU A 161 9.07 2.49 -3.17
C LEU A 161 8.66 1.68 -4.42
N ALA A 162 8.43 0.37 -4.28
CA ALA A 162 7.97 -0.47 -5.38
C ALA A 162 6.55 -0.09 -5.84
N LEU A 163 5.64 0.15 -4.89
CA LEU A 163 4.28 0.58 -5.20
C LEU A 163 4.25 2.00 -5.77
N GLU A 164 5.12 2.90 -5.32
CA GLU A 164 5.26 4.23 -5.91
C GLU A 164 5.62 4.13 -7.40
N LYS A 165 6.53 3.22 -7.79
CA LYS A 165 6.87 3.00 -9.21
C LYS A 165 5.71 2.48 -10.04
N LEU A 166 4.89 1.58 -9.48
CA LEU A 166 3.78 0.95 -10.20
C LEU A 166 2.54 1.85 -10.28
N VAL A 167 2.26 2.62 -9.23
CA VAL A 167 1.06 3.45 -9.10
C VAL A 167 1.31 4.90 -9.49
N SER A 168 2.54 5.39 -9.33
CA SER A 168 2.94 6.79 -9.56
C SER A 168 2.15 7.78 -8.68
N PHE A 169 2.14 7.56 -7.36
CA PHE A 169 1.50 8.48 -6.40
C PHE A 169 2.10 9.89 -6.40
N LEU A 170 3.36 10.02 -6.84
CA LEU A 170 4.09 11.27 -6.87
C LEU A 170 4.08 11.86 -8.27
N PRO A 171 3.77 13.16 -8.44
CA PRO A 171 3.84 13.80 -9.75
C PRO A 171 5.30 13.85 -10.21
N SER A 172 5.58 13.21 -11.34
CA SER A 172 6.87 13.33 -12.02
C SER A 172 6.72 14.15 -13.30
N GLU A 173 7.31 15.34 -13.33
CA GLU A 173 7.24 16.26 -14.47
C GLU A 173 7.93 15.77 -15.76
N ARG A 174 8.69 14.67 -15.69
CA ARG A 174 9.32 14.03 -16.88
C ARG A 174 8.83 12.64 -17.19
N TYR A 175 7.98 12.09 -16.34
CA TYR A 175 7.30 10.83 -16.62
C TYR A 175 5.90 11.14 -17.10
N SER A 176 5.82 11.56 -18.36
CA SER A 176 4.75 11.07 -19.24
C SER A 176 4.99 9.58 -19.51
N THR A 177 5.21 8.77 -18.47
CA THR A 177 5.17 7.32 -18.61
C THR A 177 3.73 7.00 -18.89
N LYS A 178 3.50 6.53 -20.12
CA LYS A 178 2.30 5.82 -20.51
C LYS A 178 1.88 4.93 -19.34
N ARG A 179 0.79 5.29 -18.66
CA ARG A 179 0.22 4.55 -17.52
C ARG A 179 0.28 3.07 -17.85
N GLU A 180 1.08 2.28 -17.12
CA GLU A 180 1.27 0.86 -17.45
C GLU A 180 0.04 0.05 -17.03
N PHE A 181 -0.47 0.35 -15.83
CA PHE A 181 -1.61 -0.32 -15.23
C PHE A 181 -2.73 0.66 -14.90
N ASP A 182 -3.95 0.22 -15.09
CA ASP A 182 -5.14 0.92 -14.65
C ASP A 182 -5.39 0.66 -13.16
N ILE A 183 -5.21 -0.60 -12.73
CA ILE A 183 -5.37 -1.05 -11.35
C ILE A 183 -4.12 -1.80 -10.89
N VAL A 184 -3.66 -1.51 -9.67
CA VAL A 184 -2.66 -2.31 -8.96
C VAL A 184 -3.34 -2.90 -7.74
N VAL A 185 -3.38 -4.23 -7.63
CA VAL A 185 -3.91 -4.93 -6.46
C VAL A 185 -2.73 -5.39 -5.60
N TYR A 186 -2.63 -4.89 -4.37
CA TYR A 186 -1.53 -5.18 -3.45
C TYR A 186 -1.97 -6.12 -2.32
N ASP A 187 -1.33 -7.29 -2.27
CA ASP A 187 -1.41 -8.24 -1.16
C ASP A 187 -0.14 -8.13 -0.31
N GLY A 188 -0.25 -7.40 0.80
CA GLY A 188 0.87 -7.12 1.71
C GLY A 188 1.22 -8.27 2.64
N ILE A 189 2.34 -8.14 3.36
CA ILE A 189 2.82 -9.15 4.33
C ILE A 189 1.82 -9.33 5.47
N SER A 190 1.39 -8.21 6.06
CA SER A 190 0.43 -8.19 7.15
C SER A 190 -0.53 -7.01 7.02
N THR A 191 -1.64 -7.09 7.73
CA THR A 191 -2.63 -6.00 7.80
C THR A 191 -2.01 -4.79 8.48
N GLU A 192 -1.24 -5.02 9.54
CA GLU A 192 -0.56 -4.00 10.34
C GLU A 192 0.50 -3.24 9.52
N ASP A 193 1.31 -3.96 8.73
CA ASP A 193 2.32 -3.34 7.86
C ASP A 193 1.66 -2.54 6.73
N THR A 194 0.55 -3.05 6.18
CA THR A 194 -0.24 -2.33 5.16
C THR A 194 -0.81 -1.02 5.73
N LEU A 195 -1.32 -1.04 6.96
CA LEU A 195 -1.81 0.17 7.65
C LEU A 195 -0.68 1.16 7.98
N ARG A 196 0.51 0.64 8.34
CA ARG A 196 1.70 1.47 8.56
C ARG A 196 2.18 2.13 7.28
N LEU A 197 2.18 1.39 6.18
CA LEU A 197 2.50 1.86 4.83
C LEU A 197 1.54 2.97 4.37
N ILE A 198 0.23 2.77 4.50
CA ILE A 198 -0.79 3.76 4.11
C ILE A 198 -0.61 5.08 4.87
N GLY A 199 -0.39 5.01 6.19
CA GLY A 199 -0.16 6.21 7.00
C GLY A 199 1.30 6.68 7.04
N ALA A 200 2.20 6.09 6.24
CA ALA A 200 3.64 6.37 6.32
C ALA A 200 3.95 7.82 5.95
N THR A 201 3.27 8.37 4.94
CA THR A 201 3.52 9.73 4.45
C THR A 201 3.14 10.79 5.48
N GLU A 202 2.01 10.62 6.19
CA GLU A 202 1.59 11.54 7.25
C GLU A 202 2.59 11.51 8.42
N ARG A 203 3.02 10.31 8.82
CA ARG A 203 3.99 10.11 9.91
C ARG A 203 5.38 10.64 9.55
N ALA A 204 5.84 10.38 8.34
CA ALA A 204 7.14 10.80 7.84
C ALA A 204 7.31 12.32 7.93
N LYS A 205 6.26 13.12 7.66
CA LYS A 205 6.30 14.58 7.77
C LYS A 205 6.65 15.05 9.19
N TRP A 206 6.18 14.33 10.21
CA TRP A 206 6.52 14.66 11.59
C TRP A 206 7.97 14.36 11.92
N TYR A 207 8.45 13.16 11.57
CA TYR A 207 9.86 12.83 11.72
C TYR A 207 10.76 13.80 10.96
N LEU A 208 10.39 14.16 9.73
CA LEU A 208 11.10 15.12 8.91
C LEU A 208 11.22 16.49 9.58
N LYS A 209 10.15 16.98 10.21
CA LYS A 209 10.18 18.24 10.97
C LYS A 209 11.20 18.20 12.11
N TYR A 210 11.30 17.09 12.84
CA TYR A 210 12.28 16.95 13.91
C TYR A 210 13.70 16.82 13.35
N ILE A 211 13.91 16.02 12.31
CA ILE A 211 15.20 15.88 11.63
C ILE A 211 15.68 17.23 11.10
N ARG A 212 14.80 18.00 10.43
CA ARG A 212 15.09 19.35 9.96
C ARG A 212 15.45 20.29 11.12
N SER A 213 14.67 20.27 12.21
CA SER A 213 15.00 21.08 13.39
C SER A 213 16.34 20.69 14.01
N MET A 214 16.73 19.42 14.00
CA MET A 214 18.05 18.98 14.47
C MET A 214 19.15 19.44 13.50
N ALA A 215 18.91 19.31 12.19
CA ALA A 215 19.82 19.77 11.15
C ALA A 215 20.09 21.28 11.23
N GLU A 216 19.06 22.09 11.50
CA GLU A 216 19.17 23.55 11.54
C GLU A 216 19.68 24.10 12.89
N LYS A 217 19.35 23.45 14.02
CA LYS A 217 19.62 23.99 15.36
C LYS A 217 20.84 23.39 16.07
N THR A 218 21.48 22.37 15.50
CA THR A 218 22.68 21.76 16.09
C THR A 218 23.90 22.02 15.23
N ASP A 219 25.05 22.25 15.86
CA ASP A 219 26.30 22.53 15.13
C ASP A 219 26.71 21.36 14.23
N ILE A 220 26.61 20.13 14.75
CA ILE A 220 26.90 18.91 13.97
C ILE A 220 25.92 18.76 12.81
N GLY A 221 24.63 19.00 13.05
CA GLY A 221 23.60 18.95 12.01
C GLY A 221 23.86 19.96 10.90
N ARG A 222 24.26 21.19 11.24
CA ARG A 222 24.48 22.26 10.27
C ARG A 222 25.67 21.97 9.34
N VAL A 223 26.66 21.25 9.84
CA VAL A 223 27.85 20.82 9.07
C VAL A 223 27.57 19.58 8.20
N THR A 224 26.88 18.58 8.75
CA THR A 224 26.75 17.26 8.10
C THR A 224 25.47 17.08 7.29
N SER A 225 24.38 17.76 7.66
CA SER A 225 23.07 17.56 7.04
C SER A 225 23.01 17.92 5.56
N PRO A 226 23.67 18.97 5.03
CA PRO A 226 23.51 19.31 3.60
C PRO A 226 23.96 18.18 2.68
N SER A 227 25.09 17.54 3.01
CA SER A 227 25.64 16.43 2.24
C SER A 227 24.78 15.17 2.32
N LEU A 228 24.34 14.80 3.53
CA LEU A 228 23.47 13.63 3.73
C LEU A 228 22.09 13.83 3.09
N LEU A 229 21.54 15.03 3.20
CA LEU A 229 20.28 15.41 2.56
C LEU A 229 20.39 15.33 1.03
N LYS A 230 21.49 15.84 0.46
CA LYS A 230 21.76 15.76 -0.98
C LYS A 230 21.88 14.30 -1.44
N LEU A 231 22.62 13.46 -0.72
CA LEU A 231 22.73 12.02 -1.00
C LEU A 231 21.35 11.34 -0.99
N ALA A 232 20.56 11.55 0.06
CA ALA A 232 19.23 10.95 0.20
C ALA A 232 18.27 11.43 -0.90
N TYR A 233 18.26 12.73 -1.19
CA TYR A 233 17.39 13.33 -2.20
C TYR A 233 17.75 12.87 -3.61
N GLU A 234 19.05 12.87 -3.97
CA GLU A 234 19.50 12.46 -5.31
C GLU A 234 19.36 10.94 -5.52
N SER A 235 19.56 10.12 -4.50
CA SER A 235 19.39 8.66 -4.60
C SER A 235 17.91 8.24 -4.69
N ALA A 236 17.01 8.95 -4.00
CA ALA A 236 15.57 8.68 -4.07
C ALA A 236 14.98 8.98 -5.45
N ARG A 237 15.51 10.00 -6.15
CA ARG A 237 15.00 10.41 -7.47
C ARG A 237 15.60 9.57 -8.59
N SER A 238 14.82 8.63 -9.10
CA SER A 238 15.25 7.65 -10.12
C SER A 238 15.72 8.25 -11.46
N ASN A 239 15.45 9.53 -11.79
CA ASN A 239 15.81 10.13 -13.09
C ASN A 239 15.82 11.68 -13.12
N TYR A 240 16.03 12.34 -11.98
CA TYR A 240 16.21 13.80 -11.99
C TYR A 240 17.69 14.14 -12.15
N GLY A 241 17.99 15.17 -12.94
CA GLY A 241 19.35 15.70 -13.07
C GLY A 241 19.94 16.08 -11.72
N SER A 242 21.26 16.34 -11.72
CA SER A 242 22.02 16.89 -10.59
C SER A 242 21.15 17.90 -9.82
N SER A 243 21.14 17.85 -8.48
CA SER A 243 20.50 18.91 -7.68
C SER A 243 21.32 20.22 -7.72
N ASP A 244 22.14 20.42 -8.75
CA ASP A 244 23.01 21.57 -8.92
C ASP A 244 22.21 22.86 -8.84
N GLY A 245 22.67 23.74 -7.96
CA GLY A 245 22.02 25.03 -7.69
C GLY A 245 20.87 24.98 -6.68
N LYS A 246 20.39 23.81 -6.23
CA LYS A 246 19.40 23.74 -5.14
C LYS A 246 20.07 23.90 -3.79
N THR A 247 19.54 24.79 -2.97
CA THR A 247 19.95 24.94 -1.57
C THR A 247 19.39 23.81 -0.71
N SER A 248 19.95 23.59 0.48
CA SER A 248 19.41 22.63 1.44
C SER A 248 17.96 22.95 1.83
N THR A 249 17.62 24.25 1.90
CA THR A 249 16.25 24.72 2.16
C THR A 249 15.29 24.36 1.03
N ASP A 250 15.71 24.45 -0.22
CA ASP A 250 14.89 24.04 -1.37
C ASP A 250 14.63 22.54 -1.34
N ILE A 251 15.66 21.74 -1.01
CA ILE A 251 15.54 20.28 -0.90
C ILE A 251 14.57 19.91 0.22
N TRP A 252 14.66 20.56 1.40
CA TRP A 252 13.70 20.33 2.48
C TRP A 252 12.26 20.65 2.05
N SER A 253 12.06 21.79 1.36
CA SER A 253 10.74 22.20 0.88
C SER A 253 10.17 21.23 -0.15
N ASP A 254 11.01 20.74 -1.07
CA ASP A 254 10.62 19.73 -2.05
C ASP A 254 10.16 18.43 -1.38
N ILE A 255 10.89 17.94 -0.37
CA ILE A 255 10.53 16.71 0.35
C ILE A 255 9.21 16.91 1.10
N GLU A 256 9.02 18.05 1.77
CA GLU A 256 7.77 18.38 2.45
C GLU A 256 6.59 18.41 1.46
N GLN A 257 6.77 19.01 0.28
CA GLN A 257 5.75 19.07 -0.77
C GLN A 257 5.44 17.68 -1.34
N ILE A 258 6.45 16.85 -1.57
CA ILE A 258 6.29 15.46 -2.04
C ILE A 258 5.47 14.65 -1.03
N LEU A 259 5.82 14.72 0.25
CA LEU A 259 5.10 14.01 1.31
C LEU A 259 3.66 14.54 1.50
N GLU A 260 3.43 15.85 1.34
CA GLU A 260 2.07 16.43 1.36
C GLU A 260 1.23 15.86 0.22
N LYS A 261 1.72 15.90 -1.01
CA LYS A 261 0.99 15.37 -2.19
C LYS A 261 0.74 13.86 -2.09
N ALA A 262 1.72 13.11 -1.57
CA ALA A 262 1.56 11.68 -1.31
C ALA A 262 0.46 11.45 -0.26
N SER A 263 0.50 12.16 0.87
CA SER A 263 -0.47 12.03 1.95
C SER A 263 -1.90 12.31 1.50
N VAL A 264 -2.10 13.32 0.64
CA VAL A 264 -3.42 13.61 0.06
C VAL A 264 -3.87 12.47 -0.85
N SER A 265 -2.96 11.89 -1.64
CA SER A 265 -3.28 10.78 -2.53
C SER A 265 -3.62 9.49 -1.78
N PHE A 266 -3.01 9.23 -0.61
CA PHE A 266 -3.34 8.07 0.22
C PHE A 266 -4.69 8.18 0.93
N GLY A 267 -5.16 9.42 1.18
CA GLY A 267 -6.49 9.68 1.74
C GLY A 267 -7.62 9.72 0.71
N ASP A 268 -7.30 9.66 -0.59
CA ASP A 268 -8.26 9.74 -1.68
C ASP A 268 -8.77 8.33 -2.04
N SER A 269 -10.04 8.06 -1.74
CA SER A 269 -10.70 6.77 -2.01
C SER A 269 -10.81 6.42 -3.51
N SER A 270 -10.73 7.43 -4.39
CA SER A 270 -10.69 7.21 -5.83
C SER A 270 -9.34 6.63 -6.28
N LYS A 271 -8.26 6.92 -5.55
CA LYS A 271 -6.90 6.43 -5.82
C LYS A 271 -6.55 5.18 -5.03
N ILE A 272 -7.08 5.04 -3.82
CA ILE A 272 -6.85 3.87 -2.97
C ILE A 272 -8.17 3.24 -2.54
N GLY A 273 -8.40 2.01 -3.00
CA GLY A 273 -9.47 1.15 -2.52
C GLY A 273 -8.98 0.22 -1.41
N CYS A 274 -9.55 0.32 -0.21
CA CYS A 274 -9.20 -0.55 0.90
C CYS A 274 -10.45 -1.32 1.35
N TYR A 275 -10.39 -2.66 1.36
CA TYR A 275 -11.54 -3.50 1.68
C TYR A 275 -11.25 -4.39 2.89
N LEU A 276 -12.25 -4.63 3.73
CA LEU A 276 -12.16 -5.60 4.81
C LEU A 276 -12.45 -7.01 4.27
N VAL A 277 -11.75 -8.01 4.80
CA VAL A 277 -11.99 -9.42 4.49
C VAL A 277 -12.32 -10.17 5.77
N ILE A 278 -13.53 -10.72 5.78
CA ILE A 278 -14.16 -11.35 6.95
C ILE A 278 -14.42 -12.81 6.62
N ASP A 279 -14.05 -13.70 7.53
CA ASP A 279 -14.61 -15.04 7.58
C ASP A 279 -15.84 -15.03 8.50
N PRO A 280 -17.07 -15.08 7.95
CA PRO A 280 -18.29 -15.01 8.74
C PRO A 280 -18.52 -16.26 9.60
N SER A 281 -17.82 -17.38 9.34
CA SER A 281 -17.91 -18.57 10.18
C SER A 281 -17.18 -18.42 11.53
N ARG A 282 -16.31 -17.40 11.65
CA ARG A 282 -15.47 -17.17 12.84
C ARG A 282 -15.75 -15.79 13.44
N PRO A 283 -16.42 -15.69 14.60
CA PRO A 283 -16.75 -14.40 15.24
C PRO A 283 -15.52 -13.50 15.49
N VAL A 284 -14.37 -14.09 15.80
CA VAL A 284 -13.12 -13.35 15.99
C VAL A 284 -12.69 -12.63 14.70
N SER A 285 -12.98 -13.18 13.51
CA SER A 285 -12.66 -12.51 12.25
C SER A 285 -13.44 -11.20 12.10
N LEU A 286 -14.71 -11.17 12.53
CA LEU A 286 -15.53 -9.96 12.50
C LEU A 286 -15.00 -8.91 13.48
N ILE A 287 -14.68 -9.31 14.71
CA ILE A 287 -14.11 -8.40 15.72
C ILE A 287 -12.79 -7.81 15.22
N SER A 288 -11.91 -8.64 14.64
CA SER A 288 -10.67 -8.18 14.04
C SER A 288 -10.92 -7.20 12.87
N ALA A 289 -11.90 -7.47 12.00
CA ALA A 289 -12.23 -6.58 10.90
C ALA A 289 -12.75 -5.22 11.38
N LEU A 290 -13.60 -5.18 12.41
CA LEU A 290 -14.04 -3.93 13.05
C LEU A 290 -12.85 -3.15 13.61
N ARG A 291 -11.90 -3.83 14.27
CA ARG A 291 -10.68 -3.18 14.76
C ARG A 291 -9.82 -2.64 13.62
N TYR A 292 -9.63 -3.40 12.55
CA TYR A 292 -8.87 -2.95 11.38
C TYR A 292 -9.55 -1.78 10.67
N TRP A 293 -10.88 -1.68 10.69
CA TRP A 293 -11.60 -0.51 10.21
C TRP A 293 -11.23 0.75 11.00
N GLY A 294 -11.24 0.66 12.33
CA GLY A 294 -10.80 1.75 13.20
C GLY A 294 -9.34 2.13 12.95
N CYS A 295 -8.45 1.15 12.82
CA CYS A 295 -7.03 1.39 12.54
C CYS A 295 -6.82 2.01 11.14
N ALA A 296 -7.60 1.63 10.13
CA ALA A 296 -7.57 2.23 8.79
C ALA A 296 -7.93 3.72 8.84
N ILE A 297 -8.98 4.06 9.58
CA ILE A 297 -9.36 5.47 9.82
C ILE A 297 -8.22 6.23 10.54
N GLN A 298 -7.57 5.61 11.54
CA GLN A 298 -6.43 6.23 12.22
C GLN A 298 -5.18 6.34 11.32
N ALA A 299 -5.02 5.45 10.35
CA ALA A 299 -3.97 5.54 9.34
C ALA A 299 -4.24 6.58 8.24
N GLY A 300 -5.42 7.21 8.25
CA GLY A 300 -5.79 8.26 7.30
C GLY A 300 -6.47 7.76 6.03
N THR A 301 -6.89 6.49 5.99
CA THR A 301 -7.62 5.91 4.84
C THR A 301 -9.06 5.56 5.19
N GLN A 302 -9.86 5.30 4.16
CA GLN A 302 -11.25 4.87 4.28
C GLN A 302 -11.40 3.43 3.80
N ILE A 303 -12.28 2.70 4.45
CA ILE A 303 -12.70 1.37 4.00
C ILE A 303 -13.84 1.56 3.00
N CYS A 304 -13.68 0.98 1.81
CA CYS A 304 -14.67 1.03 0.72
C CYS A 304 -15.82 0.04 0.94
N GLY A 305 -15.58 -1.04 1.67
CA GLY A 305 -16.57 -2.04 2.05
C GLY A 305 -15.92 -3.31 2.59
N ALA A 306 -16.72 -4.35 2.81
CA ALA A 306 -16.27 -5.63 3.34
C ALA A 306 -16.71 -6.82 2.47
N PHE A 307 -15.82 -7.78 2.31
CA PHE A 307 -16.10 -9.06 1.66
C PHE A 307 -16.12 -10.18 2.69
N GLY A 308 -17.16 -11.02 2.62
CA GLY A 308 -17.30 -12.23 3.43
C GLY A 308 -17.08 -13.50 2.62
N PHE A 309 -16.08 -14.31 2.96
CA PHE A 309 -15.86 -15.60 2.29
C PHE A 309 -16.61 -16.72 3.02
N ALA A 310 -17.67 -17.24 2.42
CA ALA A 310 -18.54 -18.24 3.06
C ALA A 310 -19.00 -19.34 2.09
N SER A 311 -19.35 -20.50 2.63
CA SER A 311 -19.89 -21.64 1.86
C SER A 311 -21.42 -21.59 1.66
N GLN A 312 -22.03 -20.40 1.67
CA GLN A 312 -23.49 -20.14 1.56
C GLN A 312 -24.31 -20.36 2.84
N SER A 313 -24.21 -19.46 3.83
CA SER A 313 -25.21 -19.33 4.90
C SER A 313 -25.78 -17.90 4.96
N SER A 314 -27.11 -17.77 4.94
CA SER A 314 -27.82 -16.47 4.95
C SER A 314 -27.79 -15.80 6.33
N MET A 315 -27.96 -16.58 7.41
CA MET A 315 -28.03 -16.03 8.78
C MET A 315 -26.73 -15.34 9.22
N ALA A 316 -25.57 -15.88 8.81
CA ALA A 316 -24.28 -15.24 9.11
C ALA A 316 -24.07 -13.94 8.32
N LYS A 317 -24.78 -13.76 7.19
CA LYS A 317 -24.71 -12.54 6.38
C LYS A 317 -25.34 -11.36 7.10
N GLU A 318 -26.54 -11.55 7.63
CA GLU A 318 -27.37 -10.50 8.24
C GLU A 318 -26.73 -9.95 9.53
N GLU A 319 -26.26 -10.85 10.41
CA GLU A 319 -25.58 -10.46 11.66
C GLU A 319 -24.30 -9.67 11.39
N VAL A 320 -23.52 -10.11 10.39
CA VAL A 320 -22.28 -9.43 10.00
C VAL A 320 -22.60 -8.07 9.39
N ALA A 321 -23.59 -7.99 8.49
CA ALA A 321 -24.02 -6.76 7.83
C ALA A 321 -24.51 -5.70 8.84
N GLU A 322 -25.27 -6.10 9.85
CA GLU A 322 -25.72 -5.20 10.92
C GLU A 322 -24.54 -4.62 11.70
N LYS A 323 -23.56 -5.47 12.06
CA LYS A 323 -22.39 -5.05 12.84
C LYS A 323 -21.45 -4.13 12.06
N ILE A 324 -21.25 -4.34 10.77
CA ILE A 324 -20.37 -3.51 9.92
C ILE A 324 -21.08 -2.31 9.28
N SER A 325 -22.40 -2.18 9.46
CA SER A 325 -23.15 -0.99 9.05
C SER A 325 -22.47 0.30 9.54
N PRO A 326 -22.36 1.34 8.69
CA PRO A 326 -22.99 1.49 7.37
C PRO A 326 -22.13 1.05 6.17
N LEU A 327 -21.10 0.21 6.36
CA LEU A 327 -20.32 -0.29 5.23
C LEU A 327 -21.12 -1.29 4.39
N ASP A 328 -20.92 -1.21 3.07
CA ASP A 328 -21.39 -2.24 2.15
C ASP A 328 -20.70 -3.58 2.43
N TYR A 329 -21.50 -4.65 2.35
CA TYR A 329 -21.05 -6.01 2.61
C TYR A 329 -21.52 -6.97 1.54
N ALA A 330 -20.57 -7.66 0.91
CA ALA A 330 -20.86 -8.67 -0.09
C ALA A 330 -20.28 -10.03 0.29
N LEU A 331 -21.06 -11.08 0.09
CA LEU A 331 -20.56 -12.45 0.19
C LEU A 331 -19.90 -12.88 -1.12
N VAL A 332 -18.80 -13.58 -0.95
CA VAL A 332 -18.01 -14.21 -2.01
C VAL A 332 -17.93 -15.71 -1.70
N PRO A 333 -18.14 -16.58 -2.69
CA PRO A 333 -18.03 -18.02 -2.48
C PRO A 333 -16.60 -18.40 -2.09
N TYR A 334 -16.47 -19.34 -1.16
CA TYR A 334 -15.19 -20.01 -0.94
C TYR A 334 -14.91 -20.94 -2.12
N PHE A 335 -13.72 -20.87 -2.70
CA PHE A 335 -13.29 -21.76 -3.77
C PHE A 335 -12.03 -22.52 -3.35
N THR A 336 -12.03 -23.83 -3.57
CA THR A 336 -10.88 -24.70 -3.36
C THR A 336 -9.86 -24.47 -4.47
N ALA A 337 -8.60 -24.32 -4.09
CA ALA A 337 -7.49 -24.18 -5.02
C ALA A 337 -7.17 -25.56 -5.63
N ASP A 338 -7.93 -25.95 -6.66
CA ASP A 338 -7.60 -27.10 -7.50
C ASP A 338 -6.83 -26.62 -8.74
N SER A 339 -6.03 -27.51 -9.33
CA SER A 339 -5.05 -27.20 -10.40
C SER A 339 -5.64 -26.63 -11.70
N SER A 340 -6.97 -26.57 -11.84
CA SER A 340 -7.67 -25.93 -12.95
C SER A 340 -8.87 -25.13 -12.43
N MET A 341 -8.61 -23.96 -11.84
CA MET A 341 -9.67 -23.04 -11.44
C MET A 341 -10.35 -22.41 -12.67
N ASP A 342 -11.66 -22.64 -12.82
CA ASP A 342 -12.48 -21.94 -13.80
C ASP A 342 -12.83 -20.54 -13.29
N TRP A 343 -11.94 -19.59 -13.55
CA TRP A 343 -12.12 -18.19 -13.18
C TRP A 343 -13.34 -17.55 -13.83
N ASP A 344 -13.75 -17.99 -15.02
CA ASP A 344 -14.93 -17.43 -15.68
C ASP A 344 -16.21 -17.85 -14.95
N ALA A 345 -16.33 -19.12 -14.55
CA ALA A 345 -17.43 -19.59 -13.71
C ALA A 345 -17.45 -18.85 -12.35
N ILE A 346 -16.30 -18.71 -11.69
CA ILE A 346 -16.19 -18.03 -10.39
C ILE A 346 -16.63 -16.56 -10.51
N LEU A 347 -16.10 -15.81 -11.48
CA LEU A 347 -16.44 -14.41 -11.67
C LEU A 347 -17.92 -14.22 -12.04
N ASN A 348 -18.49 -15.14 -12.81
CA ASN A 348 -19.92 -15.12 -13.15
C ASN A 348 -20.80 -15.38 -11.92
N SER A 349 -20.36 -16.24 -10.99
CA SER A 349 -21.08 -16.59 -9.75
C SER A 349 -21.09 -15.48 -8.70
N LEU A 350 -20.26 -14.43 -8.84
CA LEU A 350 -20.24 -13.30 -7.90
C LEU A 350 -21.60 -12.59 -7.87
N SER A 351 -22.03 -12.23 -6.66
CA SER A 351 -23.23 -11.43 -6.44
C SER A 351 -23.13 -10.05 -7.10
N LEU A 352 -24.28 -9.45 -7.42
CA LEU A 352 -24.34 -8.09 -7.97
C LEU A 352 -23.65 -7.08 -7.02
N ASP A 353 -23.89 -7.22 -5.71
CA ASP A 353 -23.26 -6.41 -4.66
C ASP A 353 -21.73 -6.50 -4.73
N ALA A 354 -21.17 -7.72 -4.84
CA ALA A 354 -19.72 -7.91 -4.95
C ALA A 354 -19.15 -7.24 -6.20
N LYS A 355 -19.81 -7.41 -7.36
CA LYS A 355 -19.41 -6.79 -8.63
C LYS A 355 -19.47 -5.27 -8.55
N GLN A 356 -20.52 -4.73 -7.92
CA GLN A 356 -20.68 -3.29 -7.71
C GLN A 356 -19.62 -2.75 -6.75
N MET A 357 -19.24 -3.47 -5.70
CA MET A 357 -18.18 -3.05 -4.79
C MET A 357 -16.80 -2.97 -5.45
N PHE A 358 -16.49 -3.86 -6.40
CA PHE A 358 -15.26 -3.76 -7.19
C PHE A 358 -15.32 -2.58 -8.18
N ARG A 359 -16.48 -2.32 -8.80
CA ARG A 359 -16.64 -1.21 -9.76
C ARG A 359 -16.70 0.16 -9.09
N SER A 360 -17.42 0.26 -7.97
CA SER A 360 -17.66 1.51 -7.28
C SER A 360 -16.40 1.96 -6.58
N ALA A 361 -15.86 3.09 -7.02
CA ALA A 361 -14.68 3.65 -6.41
C ALA A 361 -14.93 4.31 -5.06
N ASN A 362 -16.17 4.72 -4.81
CA ASN A 362 -16.48 5.62 -3.71
C ASN A 362 -17.73 5.16 -2.98
N ASN A 363 -17.64 5.13 -1.65
CA ASN A 363 -18.80 5.34 -0.81
C ASN A 363 -18.67 6.77 -0.21
N PRO A 364 -19.13 7.81 -0.93
CA PRO A 364 -18.82 9.21 -0.61
C PRO A 364 -19.40 9.70 0.72
N ASN A 365 -20.20 8.88 1.41
CA ASN A 365 -21.08 9.32 2.49
C ASN A 365 -20.53 9.17 3.91
N GLN A 366 -19.28 8.71 4.11
CA GLN A 366 -18.75 8.55 5.47
C GLN A 366 -17.40 9.24 5.69
N ALA A 367 -17.45 10.57 5.75
CA ALA A 367 -16.35 11.35 6.30
C ALA A 367 -15.98 10.83 7.69
N SER A 368 -14.73 10.38 7.87
CA SER A 368 -14.24 9.84 9.15
C SER A 368 -14.18 10.89 10.25
N VAL A 369 -14.13 12.18 9.87
CA VAL A 369 -14.14 13.32 10.76
C VAL A 369 -15.20 14.31 10.28
N LYS A 370 -16.10 14.72 11.17
CA LYS A 370 -17.12 15.74 10.93
C LYS A 370 -16.86 16.93 11.85
N PHE A 371 -16.90 18.13 11.27
CA PHE A 371 -16.73 19.39 11.99
C PHE A 371 -18.07 20.11 12.05
N ASP A 372 -18.52 20.44 13.25
CA ASP A 372 -19.72 21.26 13.49
C ASP A 372 -19.26 22.58 14.14
N SER A 373 -19.20 23.64 13.32
CA SER A 373 -18.77 24.96 13.79
C SER A 373 -19.78 25.64 14.72
N THR A 374 -21.07 25.33 14.57
CA THR A 374 -22.14 25.91 15.41
C THR A 374 -22.09 25.35 16.82
N LYS A 375 -21.90 24.04 16.96
CA LYS A 375 -21.76 23.37 18.26
C LYS A 375 -20.32 23.37 18.80
N LYS A 376 -19.37 23.91 18.03
CA LYS A 376 -17.92 23.81 18.28
C LYS A 376 -17.51 22.36 18.61
N SER A 377 -18.02 21.40 17.85
CA SER A 377 -17.76 19.98 18.09
C SER A 377 -17.10 19.28 16.91
N VAL A 378 -16.20 18.35 17.21
CA VAL A 378 -15.57 17.46 16.24
C VAL A 378 -15.99 16.04 16.55
N THR A 379 -16.52 15.34 15.56
CA THR A 379 -16.93 13.94 15.67
C THR A 379 -15.99 13.09 14.83
N LEU A 380 -15.28 12.16 15.48
CA LEU A 380 -14.44 11.17 14.82
C LEU A 380 -15.11 9.81 14.90
N PHE A 381 -15.34 9.20 13.75
CA PHE A 381 -15.84 7.84 13.69
C PHE A 381 -14.70 6.84 13.95
N MET A 382 -14.87 5.97 14.95
CA MET A 382 -13.84 5.12 15.54
C MET A 382 -14.39 3.71 15.84
N PRO A 383 -14.81 2.95 14.81
CA PRO A 383 -15.32 1.60 14.98
C PRO A 383 -14.22 0.65 15.48
N GLY A 384 -14.64 -0.39 16.24
CA GLY A 384 -13.74 -1.44 16.71
C GLY A 384 -12.80 -1.06 17.86
N PHE A 385 -13.05 0.08 18.51
CA PHE A 385 -12.34 0.52 19.70
C PHE A 385 -13.28 0.68 20.90
N ASP A 386 -12.78 0.31 22.07
CA ASP A 386 -13.41 0.63 23.34
C ASP A 386 -12.97 2.02 23.82
N LYS A 387 -13.81 2.68 24.63
CA LYS A 387 -13.52 4.00 25.20
C LYS A 387 -12.18 4.03 25.96
N SER A 388 -11.82 2.95 26.65
CA SER A 388 -10.57 2.83 27.42
C SER A 388 -9.31 2.83 26.55
N GLU A 389 -9.43 2.49 25.27
CA GLU A 389 -8.31 2.42 24.34
C GLU A 389 -8.02 3.76 23.65
N VAL A 390 -8.98 4.69 23.67
CA VAL A 390 -8.89 5.96 22.95
C VAL A 390 -8.32 7.04 23.85
N LYS A 391 -7.15 7.55 23.49
CA LYS A 391 -6.54 8.70 24.16
C LYS A 391 -6.61 9.94 23.27
N LEU A 392 -6.90 11.08 23.89
CA LEU A 392 -7.03 12.37 23.23
C LEU A 392 -6.06 13.37 23.86
N TYR A 393 -5.27 14.02 23.03
CA TYR A 393 -4.37 15.10 23.42
C TYR A 393 -4.63 16.33 22.58
N GLN A 394 -4.37 17.51 23.16
CA GLN A 394 -4.48 18.78 22.47
C GLN A 394 -3.09 19.39 22.29
N TYR A 395 -2.74 19.74 21.05
CA TYR A 395 -1.43 20.28 20.69
C TYR A 395 -1.51 21.69 20.10
N ARG A 396 -0.34 22.33 19.98
CA ARG A 396 -0.12 23.62 19.32
C ARG A 396 -1.13 24.70 19.71
N GLY A 397 -1.33 24.87 21.02
CA GLY A 397 -2.20 25.92 21.57
C GLY A 397 -3.70 25.74 21.26
N GLY A 398 -4.13 24.54 20.85
CA GLY A 398 -5.54 24.25 20.56
C GLY A 398 -5.93 24.30 19.09
N SER A 399 -4.95 24.27 18.18
CA SER A 399 -5.18 24.17 16.73
C SER A 399 -5.21 22.73 16.20
N GLU A 400 -4.71 21.76 16.98
CA GLU A 400 -4.60 20.36 16.59
C GLU A 400 -5.08 19.43 17.72
N LEU A 401 -5.79 18.37 17.34
CA LEU A 401 -6.13 17.24 18.20
C LEU A 401 -5.29 16.03 17.79
N LEU A 402 -4.56 15.44 18.74
CA LEU A 402 -3.90 14.16 18.54
C LEU A 402 -4.76 13.06 19.17
N VAL A 403 -5.18 12.10 18.35
CA VAL A 403 -5.93 10.92 18.80
C VAL A 403 -5.02 9.70 18.70
N GLU A 404 -4.95 8.92 19.77
CA GLU A 404 -4.23 7.65 19.83
C GLU A 404 -5.24 6.52 20.06
N ALA A 405 -5.29 5.55 19.15
CA ALA A 405 -6.08 4.33 19.26
C ALA A 405 -5.51 3.24 18.33
N GLY A 406 -5.57 1.98 18.74
CA GLY A 406 -5.19 0.84 17.88
C GLY A 406 -3.73 0.80 17.45
N ASP A 407 -2.79 1.22 18.32
CA ASP A 407 -1.36 1.41 17.99
C ASP A 407 -1.13 2.42 16.85
N GLN A 408 -2.05 3.37 16.68
CA GLN A 408 -1.95 4.44 15.70
C GLN A 408 -2.15 5.80 16.37
N ARG A 409 -1.50 6.81 15.80
CA ARG A 409 -1.63 8.23 16.17
C ARG A 409 -2.02 9.03 14.95
N ARG A 410 -3.12 9.78 15.05
CA ARG A 410 -3.62 10.65 13.98
C ARG A 410 -3.80 12.07 14.47
N ILE A 411 -3.42 13.04 13.63
CA ILE A 411 -3.55 14.46 13.96
C ILE A 411 -4.68 15.07 13.16
N ILE A 412 -5.67 15.60 13.86
CA ILE A 412 -6.81 16.30 13.28
C ILE A 412 -6.55 17.80 13.44
N ARG A 413 -6.35 18.48 12.30
CA ARG A 413 -6.23 19.94 12.25
C ARG A 413 -7.61 20.57 12.38
N LEU A 414 -7.74 21.53 13.30
CA LEU A 414 -8.99 22.23 13.53
C LEU A 414 -9.12 23.44 12.59
N PRO A 415 -10.28 23.65 11.94
CA PRO A 415 -10.58 24.87 11.20
C PRO A 415 -10.39 26.11 12.07
N ALA A 416 -9.93 27.22 11.49
CA ALA A 416 -9.56 28.45 12.23
C ALA A 416 -10.65 28.93 13.21
N GLY A 417 -11.93 28.91 12.80
CA GLY A 417 -13.06 29.33 13.64
C GLY A 417 -13.44 28.37 14.78
N MET A 418 -12.84 27.17 14.82
CA MET A 418 -13.07 26.16 15.85
C MET A 418 -11.85 25.94 16.75
N GLN A 419 -10.73 26.62 16.51
CA GLN A 419 -9.54 26.51 17.35
C GLN A 419 -9.84 27.04 18.75
N GLY A 420 -9.40 26.31 19.78
CA GLY A 420 -9.77 26.62 21.16
C GLY A 420 -9.40 25.49 22.10
N LYS A 421 -9.73 25.61 23.38
CA LYS A 421 -9.40 24.57 24.37
C LYS A 421 -10.43 23.43 24.30
N VAL A 422 -10.00 22.18 24.53
CA VAL A 422 -10.94 21.06 24.68
C VAL A 422 -11.77 21.28 25.94
N GLY A 423 -13.09 21.41 25.78
CA GLY A 423 -14.05 21.54 26.87
C GLY A 423 -14.53 20.20 27.43
N GLY A 424 -14.45 19.14 26.63
CA GLY A 424 -14.78 17.77 27.01
C GLY A 424 -14.77 16.82 25.81
N ALA A 425 -14.75 15.51 26.09
CA ALA A 425 -14.84 14.47 25.08
C ALA A 425 -15.72 13.31 25.58
N LYS A 426 -16.50 12.71 24.68
CA LYS A 426 -17.36 11.55 24.97
C LYS A 426 -17.24 10.52 23.85
N PHE A 427 -17.33 9.24 24.20
CA PHE A 427 -17.38 8.15 23.23
C PHE A 427 -18.80 7.56 23.22
N ILE A 428 -19.50 7.68 22.10
CA ILE A 428 -20.92 7.32 21.94
C ILE A 428 -21.09 6.70 20.54
N ASP A 429 -21.75 5.55 20.43
CA ASP A 429 -22.08 4.89 19.16
C ASP A 429 -20.89 4.81 18.18
N ARG A 430 -19.75 4.31 18.66
CA ARG A 430 -18.49 4.19 17.88
C ARG A 430 -17.89 5.54 17.45
N ASN A 431 -18.31 6.66 18.04
CA ASN A 431 -17.81 7.98 17.72
C ASN A 431 -17.15 8.64 18.94
N LEU A 432 -15.99 9.25 18.73
CA LEU A 432 -15.39 10.19 19.66
C LEU A 432 -15.90 11.60 19.34
N VAL A 433 -16.71 12.16 20.22
CA VAL A 433 -17.24 13.53 20.12
C VAL A 433 -16.45 14.44 21.05
N VAL A 434 -15.71 15.37 20.47
CA VAL A 434 -14.89 16.37 21.17
C VAL A 434 -15.58 17.72 21.10
N THR A 435 -15.80 18.38 22.23
CA THR A 435 -16.37 19.74 22.31
C THR A 435 -15.26 20.74 22.63
N LEU A 436 -15.24 21.85 21.92
CA LEU A 436 -14.23 22.91 22.02
C LEU A 436 -14.84 24.17 22.65
N ARG A 437 -14.02 24.94 23.38
CA ARG A 437 -14.39 26.21 24.02
C ARG A 437 -13.74 27.37 23.30
#